data_AF-A0A7S2PXG7-F1
#
_entry.id   AF-A0A7S2PXG7-F1
#
_cell.length_a   1.000
_cell.length_b   1.000
_cell.length_c   1.000
_cell.angle_alpha   90.00
_cell.angle_beta   90.00
_cell.angle_gamma   90.00
#
_symmetry.space_group_name_H-M   'P 1'
#
loop_
_entity.id
_entity.type
_entity.pdbx_description
1 polymer ?
#
loop_
_entity_poly.entity_id
_entity_poly.type
_entity_poly.pdbx_seq_one_letter_code
_entity_poly.pdbx_strand_id
1 'polypeptide(L)'
;MDELPVEKLAPSQVIEVKDSVAYVQQGDGCTASTQPGAIIEFAEGAIGVLAAWKEEVGAVVLVDGEASPGERAKKTPGEMTTQVNDRLGRVLYPNGQPADGDDPPAGEAESRSTFQESKGMKERDSDYTPCHTGILGVDFAVPVGRGQTMLFQGTDRKRDLEHLWPDLMSARSGPLAAKSGTASICVCETLETAAVLRARLLDSGTWESSIIVIPDVPGDGGVTLAIKGAVTLAEALHDQNYDVKVLFGLEPMHKLWNSLAEVCGAERRRQGLEEVEDKLEEVDGTLMQSSIAERRKYWFRLTNRAINSLGSGSITFLAWAFEQEGGRPVRQQKAFQQQVEKIKKIARISDSVRERMLAKVHADARAAGVPLDQTVVAPGNDVPGMPNWEIEELKSITDGHILLRKPEGEQYRWIVNLYESIPRLGTDALHPALLSVGAHRLRLRMLQAKDRAKHLHDTLGPAGTLDAPALELTFADLLGEQRSSEPMHVSEQVARMVIINEADCRPLREPGCCTSDTLAALAVRLLESEVGQRISEDIAERGQVMPATQVLLGEEIRGWQAA
;
A
#
# COMPACT_ATOMS: atom_id res chain seq x y z
N MET A 1 -13.63 49.72 -26.26
CA MET A 1 -12.83 48.67 -25.62
C MET A 1 -12.23 47.89 -26.77
N ASP A 2 -11.01 48.25 -27.15
CA ASP A 2 -10.25 47.44 -28.11
C ASP A 2 -9.95 46.11 -27.43
N GLU A 3 -10.40 45.01 -28.03
CA GLU A 3 -10.01 43.67 -27.62
C GLU A 3 -8.49 43.56 -27.76
N LEU A 4 -7.80 43.38 -26.63
CA LEU A 4 -6.39 43.06 -26.63
C LEU A 4 -6.18 41.80 -27.49
N PRO A 5 -5.20 41.78 -28.40
CA PRO A 5 -4.97 40.63 -29.26
C PRO A 5 -4.68 39.42 -28.39
N VAL A 6 -5.51 38.38 -28.51
CA VAL A 6 -5.24 37.06 -27.92
C VAL A 6 -3.95 36.57 -28.57
N GLU A 7 -2.87 36.55 -27.80
CA GLU A 7 -1.59 36.02 -28.24
C GLU A 7 -1.81 34.57 -28.65
N LYS A 8 -1.67 34.28 -29.96
CA LYS A 8 -1.87 32.92 -30.47
C LYS A 8 -0.80 32.03 -29.87
N LEU A 9 -1.21 31.15 -28.96
CA LEU A 9 -0.35 30.10 -28.43
C LEU A 9 0.25 29.29 -29.60
N ALA A 10 1.51 28.89 -29.44
CA ALA A 10 2.15 27.97 -30.34
C ALA A 10 1.35 26.64 -30.42
N PRO A 11 1.46 25.87 -31.51
CA PRO A 11 0.80 24.59 -31.58
C PRO A 11 1.29 23.64 -30.50
N SER A 12 0.38 22.89 -29.88
CA SER A 12 0.75 21.78 -29.01
C SER A 12 1.45 20.70 -29.82
N GLN A 13 2.64 20.28 -29.37
CA GLN A 13 3.49 19.35 -30.11
C GLN A 13 4.11 18.29 -29.19
N VAL A 14 4.31 17.11 -29.76
CA VAL A 14 5.06 16.02 -29.10
C VAL A 14 6.53 16.43 -28.99
N ILE A 15 7.06 16.41 -27.78
CA ILE A 15 8.48 16.64 -27.48
C ILE A 15 9.25 15.35 -27.75
N GLU A 16 8.80 14.26 -27.13
CA GLU A 16 9.35 12.92 -27.26
C GLU A 16 8.31 11.86 -26.88
N VAL A 17 8.59 10.60 -27.20
CA VAL A 17 7.76 9.44 -26.83
C VAL A 17 8.64 8.41 -26.13
N LYS A 18 8.19 7.92 -24.97
CA LYS A 18 8.84 6.83 -24.20
C LYS A 18 7.77 5.89 -23.67
N ASP A 19 7.97 4.58 -23.83
CA ASP A 19 7.12 3.52 -23.24
C ASP A 19 5.61 3.77 -23.39
N SER A 20 5.17 3.99 -24.64
CA SER A 20 3.77 4.29 -24.99
C SER A 20 3.24 5.62 -24.42
N VAL A 21 4.10 6.50 -23.94
CA VAL A 21 3.73 7.83 -23.44
C VAL A 21 4.35 8.91 -24.32
N ALA A 22 3.51 9.72 -24.94
CA ALA A 22 3.90 10.95 -25.63
C ALA A 22 3.92 12.12 -24.63
N TYR A 23 5.06 12.81 -24.56
CA TYR A 23 5.18 14.04 -23.77
C TYR A 23 4.86 15.22 -24.67
N VAL A 24 3.80 15.96 -24.34
CA VAL A 24 3.24 17.01 -25.18
C VAL A 24 3.48 18.36 -24.54
N GLN A 25 4.15 19.26 -25.25
CA GLN A 25 4.25 20.66 -24.86
C GLN A 25 2.89 21.34 -25.00
N GLN A 26 2.52 22.16 -24.01
CA GLN A 26 1.27 22.91 -24.06
C GLN A 26 1.23 23.88 -25.25
N GLY A 27 0.02 24.22 -25.70
CA GLY A 27 -0.19 25.09 -26.85
C GLY A 27 -1.66 25.31 -27.13
N ASP A 28 -1.98 25.71 -28.37
CA ASP A 28 -3.37 25.98 -28.81
C ASP A 28 -4.28 24.74 -28.82
N GLY A 29 -3.71 23.53 -28.89
CA GLY A 29 -4.44 22.27 -28.99
C GLY A 29 -4.71 21.61 -27.64
N CYS A 30 -3.82 21.80 -26.67
CA CYS A 30 -3.87 21.23 -25.34
C CYS A 30 -3.08 22.13 -24.38
N THR A 31 -3.74 22.65 -23.35
CA THR A 31 -3.16 23.59 -22.37
C THR A 31 -2.93 22.91 -21.02
N ALA A 32 -2.08 23.47 -20.15
CA ALA A 32 -1.90 22.99 -18.78
C ALA A 32 -3.20 22.98 -17.93
N SER A 33 -4.24 23.72 -18.34
CA SER A 33 -5.58 23.67 -17.74
C SER A 33 -6.44 22.49 -18.21
N THR A 34 -5.95 21.69 -19.16
CA THR A 34 -6.64 20.50 -19.65
C THR A 34 -6.63 19.43 -18.55
N GLN A 35 -7.82 18.97 -18.16
CA GLN A 35 -7.96 17.97 -17.12
C GLN A 35 -7.40 16.61 -17.57
N PRO A 36 -6.69 15.87 -16.68
CA PRO A 36 -6.41 14.46 -16.92
C PRO A 36 -7.67 13.67 -17.26
N GLY A 37 -7.51 12.65 -18.09
CA GLY A 37 -8.60 11.90 -18.71
C GLY A 37 -9.05 12.46 -20.05
N ALA A 38 -8.64 13.67 -20.43
CA ALA A 38 -8.93 14.18 -21.76
C ALA A 38 -8.34 13.28 -22.87
N ILE A 39 -9.15 13.04 -23.90
CA ILE A 39 -8.71 12.31 -25.09
C ILE A 39 -7.96 13.30 -26.01
N ILE A 40 -6.74 12.95 -26.38
CA ILE A 40 -5.85 13.70 -27.24
C ILE A 40 -5.75 12.96 -28.58
N GLU A 41 -6.02 13.67 -29.66
CA GLU A 41 -5.84 13.18 -31.03
C GLU A 41 -4.56 13.80 -31.62
N PHE A 42 -3.76 12.97 -32.27
CA PHE A 42 -2.52 13.39 -32.93
C PHE A 42 -2.74 13.52 -34.44
N ALA A 43 -1.91 14.33 -35.10
CA ALA A 43 -2.11 14.70 -36.51
C ALA A 43 -2.10 13.52 -37.49
N GLU A 44 -1.39 12.44 -37.17
CA GLU A 44 -1.30 11.21 -37.96
C GLU A 44 -2.36 10.17 -37.57
N GLY A 45 -3.25 10.52 -36.62
CA GLY A 45 -4.42 9.74 -36.25
C GLY A 45 -4.27 8.88 -34.99
N ALA A 46 -3.12 8.93 -34.31
CA ALA A 46 -2.99 8.30 -32.99
C ALA A 46 -3.93 8.96 -31.97
N ILE A 47 -4.34 8.18 -30.98
CA ILE A 47 -5.21 8.59 -29.89
C ILE A 47 -4.52 8.28 -28.58
N GLY A 48 -4.54 9.24 -27.66
CA GLY A 48 -4.02 9.05 -26.31
C GLY A 48 -4.91 9.65 -25.25
N VAL A 49 -4.65 9.25 -24.00
CA VAL A 49 -5.29 9.79 -22.80
C VAL A 49 -4.27 10.57 -22.00
N LEU A 50 -4.59 11.82 -21.73
CA LEU A 50 -3.77 12.65 -20.86
C LEU A 50 -3.81 12.12 -19.41
N ALA A 51 -2.70 11.59 -18.91
CA ALA A 51 -2.63 11.00 -17.57
C ALA A 51 -2.24 12.02 -16.48
N ALA A 52 -1.34 12.95 -16.80
CA ALA A 52 -0.84 13.94 -15.88
C ALA A 52 -0.27 15.18 -16.59
N TRP A 53 -0.19 16.28 -15.86
CA TRP A 53 0.54 17.49 -16.24
C TRP A 53 1.60 17.80 -15.21
N LYS A 54 2.70 18.37 -15.68
CA LYS A 54 3.68 19.07 -14.87
C LYS A 54 4.09 20.33 -15.61
N GLU A 55 3.89 21.48 -14.98
CA GLU A 55 4.10 22.80 -15.60
C GLU A 55 3.46 22.90 -16.99
N GLU A 56 4.28 22.89 -18.05
CA GLU A 56 3.87 23.07 -19.44
C GLU A 56 3.88 21.78 -20.26
N VAL A 57 4.20 20.64 -19.63
CA VAL A 57 4.32 19.34 -20.31
C VAL A 57 3.24 18.38 -19.80
N GLY A 58 2.52 17.77 -20.73
CA GLY A 58 1.51 16.74 -20.47
C GLY A 58 2.05 15.35 -20.81
N ALA A 59 1.82 14.37 -19.94
CA ALA A 59 2.06 12.96 -20.23
C ALA A 59 0.79 12.35 -20.82
N VAL A 60 0.83 11.99 -22.10
CA VAL A 60 -0.29 11.40 -22.86
C VAL A 60 0.01 9.94 -23.14
N VAL A 61 -0.76 9.03 -22.55
CA VAL A 61 -0.63 7.60 -22.78
C VAL A 61 -1.31 7.25 -24.11
N LEU A 62 -0.55 6.76 -25.07
CA LEU A 62 -1.05 6.35 -26.38
C LEU A 62 -1.85 5.06 -26.22
N VAL A 63 -3.15 5.12 -26.53
CA VAL A 63 -4.09 3.98 -26.42
C VAL A 63 -4.43 3.38 -27.78
N ASP A 64 -4.22 4.13 -28.86
CA ASP A 64 -4.34 3.66 -30.23
C ASP A 64 -3.34 4.39 -31.13
N GLY A 65 -2.66 3.66 -32.01
CA GLY A 65 -1.62 4.18 -32.89
C GLY A 65 -0.30 4.59 -32.21
N GLU A 66 0.58 5.20 -32.98
CA GLU A 66 1.88 5.70 -32.56
C GLU A 66 1.98 7.20 -32.84
N ALA A 67 2.66 7.95 -31.97
CA ALA A 67 2.93 9.37 -32.17
C ALA A 67 4.43 9.61 -32.41
N SER A 68 4.77 10.67 -33.14
CA SER A 68 6.15 11.04 -33.45
C SER A 68 6.55 12.40 -32.86
N PRO A 69 7.82 12.61 -32.49
CA PRO A 69 8.31 13.94 -32.08
C PRO A 69 8.01 15.01 -33.14
N GLY A 70 7.56 16.18 -32.69
CA GLY A 70 7.13 17.32 -33.52
C GLY A 70 5.70 17.23 -34.04
N GLU A 71 5.03 16.08 -33.88
CA GLU A 71 3.64 15.90 -34.29
C GLU A 71 2.70 16.79 -33.48
N ARG A 72 1.64 17.31 -34.12
CA ARG A 72 0.64 18.13 -33.42
C ARG A 72 -0.28 17.26 -32.60
N ALA A 73 -0.59 17.73 -31.40
CA ALA A 73 -1.56 17.12 -30.50
C ALA A 73 -2.74 18.06 -30.26
N LYS A 74 -3.97 17.53 -30.20
CA LYS A 74 -5.16 18.34 -29.95
C LYS A 74 -6.13 17.61 -29.03
N LYS A 75 -6.62 18.32 -28.02
CA LYS A 75 -7.69 17.84 -27.15
C LYS A 75 -8.98 17.70 -27.94
N THR A 76 -9.63 16.54 -27.81
CA THR A 76 -10.99 16.33 -28.29
C THR A 76 -12.02 16.77 -27.24
N PRO A 77 -13.31 16.91 -27.59
CA PRO A 77 -14.36 17.16 -26.60
C PRO A 77 -14.58 16.01 -25.61
N GLY A 78 -14.13 14.80 -25.96
CA GLY A 78 -14.33 13.59 -25.17
C GLY A 78 -13.30 13.42 -24.05
N GLU A 79 -13.63 12.52 -23.13
CA GLU A 79 -12.76 12.06 -22.06
C GLU A 79 -12.82 10.53 -21.96
N MET A 80 -11.80 9.95 -21.33
CA MET A 80 -11.75 8.53 -21.04
C MET A 80 -12.90 8.15 -20.10
N THR A 81 -13.64 7.12 -20.50
CA THR A 81 -14.70 6.54 -19.69
C THR A 81 -14.44 5.06 -19.45
N THR A 82 -14.94 4.57 -18.32
CA THR A 82 -14.90 3.16 -17.94
C THR A 82 -16.32 2.62 -17.90
N GLN A 83 -16.56 1.49 -18.56
CA GLN A 83 -17.83 0.77 -18.47
C GLN A 83 -17.90 0.00 -17.14
N VAL A 84 -18.99 0.16 -16.38
CA VAL A 84 -19.03 -0.29 -14.97
C VAL A 84 -20.04 -1.39 -14.63
N ASN A 85 -21.03 -1.64 -15.48
CA ASN A 85 -22.09 -2.62 -15.19
C ASN A 85 -21.62 -4.08 -15.33
N ASP A 86 -22.05 -4.94 -14.40
CA ASP A 86 -21.90 -6.40 -14.42
C ASP A 86 -20.46 -6.91 -14.66
N ARG A 87 -19.53 -6.39 -13.85
CA ARG A 87 -18.08 -6.59 -14.03
C ARG A 87 -17.41 -7.55 -13.05
N LEU A 88 -18.12 -8.02 -12.03
CA LEU A 88 -17.59 -9.00 -11.09
C LEU A 88 -17.28 -10.34 -11.79
N GLY A 89 -16.19 -10.99 -11.38
CA GLY A 89 -15.73 -12.25 -11.97
C GLY A 89 -15.07 -12.11 -13.33
N ARG A 90 -14.48 -10.95 -13.64
CA ARG A 90 -13.89 -10.62 -14.96
C ARG A 90 -12.45 -10.13 -14.86
N VAL A 91 -11.71 -10.31 -15.96
CA VAL A 91 -10.45 -9.59 -16.24
C VAL A 91 -10.77 -8.49 -17.24
N LEU A 92 -10.43 -7.24 -16.93
CA LEU A 92 -10.85 -6.06 -17.69
C LEU A 92 -9.68 -5.16 -18.07
N TYR A 93 -9.86 -4.42 -19.15
CA TYR A 93 -9.08 -3.25 -19.50
C TYR A 93 -9.54 -2.00 -18.73
N PRO A 94 -8.76 -0.89 -18.74
CA PRO A 94 -9.08 0.31 -17.96
C PRO A 94 -10.40 0.98 -18.37
N ASN A 95 -10.80 0.83 -19.63
CA ASN A 95 -12.08 1.29 -20.17
C ASN A 95 -13.26 0.36 -19.82
N GLY A 96 -13.03 -0.69 -19.06
CA GLY A 96 -14.03 -1.66 -18.62
C GLY A 96 -14.32 -2.77 -19.64
N GLN A 97 -13.68 -2.78 -20.82
CA GLN A 97 -13.84 -3.88 -21.77
C GLN A 97 -13.23 -5.19 -21.24
N PRO A 98 -13.83 -6.35 -21.56
CA PRO A 98 -13.22 -7.65 -21.29
C PRO A 98 -11.81 -7.80 -21.86
N ALA A 99 -10.91 -8.30 -21.02
CA ALA A 99 -9.57 -8.73 -21.39
C ALA A 99 -9.38 -10.26 -21.25
N ASP A 100 -10.38 -10.96 -20.70
CA ASP A 100 -10.41 -12.41 -20.55
C ASP A 100 -10.81 -13.18 -21.82
N GLY A 101 -11.23 -12.47 -22.87
CA GLY A 101 -11.75 -13.05 -24.11
C GLY A 101 -13.20 -13.52 -24.03
N ASP A 102 -13.85 -13.34 -22.86
CA ASP A 102 -15.28 -13.59 -22.71
C ASP A 102 -16.07 -12.39 -23.28
N ASP A 103 -17.31 -12.64 -23.71
CA ASP A 103 -18.17 -11.59 -24.27
C ASP A 103 -18.43 -10.47 -23.24
N PRO A 104 -18.64 -9.22 -23.70
CA PRO A 104 -19.14 -8.15 -22.85
C PRO A 104 -20.47 -8.56 -22.18
N PRO A 105 -20.76 -8.08 -20.96
CA PRO A 105 -22.03 -8.34 -20.30
C PRO A 105 -23.22 -7.93 -21.17
N ALA A 106 -24.31 -8.69 -21.13
CA ALA A 106 -25.52 -8.38 -21.88
C ALA A 106 -26.23 -7.15 -21.28
N GLY A 107 -26.58 -6.17 -22.13
CA GLY A 107 -27.31 -4.97 -21.72
C GLY A 107 -26.65 -3.66 -22.14
N GLU A 108 -27.21 -2.53 -21.72
CA GLU A 108 -26.57 -1.21 -21.91
C GLU A 108 -25.46 -1.03 -20.87
N ALA A 109 -24.25 -0.76 -21.34
CA ALA A 109 -23.13 -0.44 -20.47
C ALA A 109 -23.28 0.98 -19.92
N GLU A 110 -23.49 1.12 -18.61
CA GLU A 110 -23.25 2.39 -17.93
C GLU A 110 -21.76 2.72 -18.03
N SER A 111 -21.45 3.91 -18.51
CA SER A 111 -20.09 4.44 -18.60
C SER A 111 -19.94 5.61 -17.64
N ARG A 112 -18.80 5.64 -16.94
CA ARG A 112 -18.43 6.71 -16.01
C ARG A 112 -17.11 7.33 -16.42
N SER A 113 -16.92 8.62 -16.17
CA SER A 113 -15.60 9.26 -16.37
C SER A 113 -14.56 8.55 -15.50
N THR A 114 -13.41 8.22 -16.10
CA THR A 114 -12.32 7.48 -15.43
C THR A 114 -11.53 8.38 -14.46
N PHE A 115 -11.52 9.69 -14.72
CA PHE A 115 -10.76 10.69 -13.99
C PHE A 115 -11.65 11.61 -13.13
N GLN A 116 -12.71 11.05 -12.54
CA GLN A 116 -13.58 11.79 -11.63
C GLN A 116 -12.82 12.40 -10.44
N GLU A 117 -13.21 13.61 -10.07
CA GLU A 117 -12.76 14.23 -8.83
C GLU A 117 -13.36 13.50 -7.62
N SER A 118 -12.61 13.48 -6.52
CA SER A 118 -13.07 12.84 -5.28
C SER A 118 -14.33 13.53 -4.73
N LYS A 119 -15.28 12.74 -4.23
CA LYS A 119 -16.42 13.22 -3.43
C LYS A 119 -15.92 14.04 -2.24
N GLY A 120 -16.56 15.18 -1.97
CA GLY A 120 -16.12 16.15 -0.96
C GLY A 120 -16.23 15.65 0.48
N MET A 121 -15.53 16.30 1.41
CA MET A 121 -15.43 15.89 2.83
C MET A 121 -16.76 15.72 3.57
N LYS A 122 -17.84 16.36 3.12
CA LYS A 122 -19.18 16.27 3.75
C LYS A 122 -19.86 14.91 3.56
N GLU A 123 -19.39 14.09 2.62
CA GLU A 123 -20.00 12.80 2.26
C GLU A 123 -19.33 11.61 2.95
N ARG A 124 -18.30 11.87 3.78
CA ARG A 124 -17.53 10.84 4.48
C ARG A 124 -18.07 10.63 5.90
N ASP A 125 -18.19 9.36 6.27
CA ASP A 125 -18.51 8.92 7.62
C ASP A 125 -17.23 8.79 8.47
N SER A 126 -17.31 9.21 9.73
CA SER A 126 -16.24 9.06 10.71
C SER A 126 -16.30 7.73 11.46
N ASP A 127 -17.41 7.00 11.37
CA ASP A 127 -17.57 5.70 12.03
C ASP A 127 -16.93 4.61 11.17
N TYR A 128 -15.74 4.16 11.58
CA TYR A 128 -14.99 3.14 10.86
C TYR A 128 -15.42 1.74 11.27
N THR A 129 -15.68 0.90 10.28
CA THR A 129 -15.84 -0.55 10.46
C THR A 129 -14.56 -1.27 10.03
N PRO A 130 -14.25 -2.44 10.60
CA PRO A 130 -13.04 -3.19 10.24
C PRO A 130 -13.05 -3.69 8.79
N CYS A 131 -11.94 -3.49 8.08
CA CYS A 131 -11.62 -4.14 6.83
C CYS A 131 -10.71 -5.34 7.12
N HIS A 132 -11.31 -6.53 7.24
CA HIS A 132 -10.58 -7.76 7.57
C HIS A 132 -9.60 -8.13 6.45
N THR A 133 -8.34 -8.30 6.82
CA THR A 133 -7.26 -8.66 5.90
C THR A 133 -6.93 -10.14 5.92
N GLY A 134 -7.37 -10.86 6.96
CA GLY A 134 -6.99 -12.25 7.19
C GLY A 134 -5.53 -12.40 7.61
N ILE A 135 -4.82 -11.29 7.83
CA ILE A 135 -3.44 -11.28 8.28
C ILE A 135 -3.41 -10.92 9.74
N LEU A 136 -3.09 -11.87 10.62
CA LEU A 136 -3.17 -11.67 12.06
C LEU A 136 -2.40 -10.42 12.50
N GLY A 137 -1.13 -10.30 12.11
CA GLY A 137 -0.29 -9.14 12.40
C GLY A 137 -0.88 -7.80 11.96
N VAL A 138 -1.62 -7.78 10.84
CA VAL A 138 -2.32 -6.58 10.36
C VAL A 138 -3.57 -6.36 11.19
N ASP A 139 -4.47 -7.33 11.22
CA ASP A 139 -5.79 -7.23 11.83
C ASP A 139 -5.74 -6.94 13.34
N PHE A 140 -4.71 -7.39 14.07
CA PHE A 140 -4.57 -7.09 15.50
C PHE A 140 -3.74 -5.84 15.79
N ALA A 141 -2.64 -5.63 15.06
CA ALA A 141 -1.65 -4.63 15.43
C ALA A 141 -1.78 -3.35 14.61
N VAL A 142 -2.04 -3.47 13.32
CA VAL A 142 -2.18 -2.34 12.40
C VAL A 142 -3.49 -2.45 11.63
N PRO A 143 -4.62 -2.49 12.35
CA PRO A 143 -5.90 -2.81 11.74
C PRO A 143 -6.27 -1.78 10.67
N VAL A 144 -6.92 -2.27 9.61
CA VAL A 144 -7.38 -1.47 8.49
C VAL A 144 -8.87 -1.22 8.66
N GLY A 145 -9.28 0.04 8.62
CA GLY A 145 -10.67 0.46 8.58
C GLY A 145 -11.18 0.54 7.15
N ARG A 146 -12.47 0.31 6.95
CA ARG A 146 -13.14 0.53 5.67
C ARG A 146 -13.06 1.99 5.27
N GLY A 147 -12.76 2.25 3.99
CA GLY A 147 -12.58 3.61 3.47
C GLY A 147 -11.20 4.22 3.69
N GLN A 148 -10.25 3.48 4.26
CA GLN A 148 -8.87 3.96 4.42
C GLN A 148 -8.03 3.73 3.17
N THR A 149 -7.00 4.57 3.01
CA THR A 149 -5.83 4.26 2.19
C THR A 149 -4.69 3.77 3.06
N MET A 150 -4.32 2.50 2.92
CA MET A 150 -3.19 1.88 3.62
C MET A 150 -2.03 1.62 2.67
N LEU A 151 -0.84 2.11 3.04
CA LEU A 151 0.39 1.85 2.30
C LEU A 151 1.06 0.57 2.80
N PHE A 152 1.25 -0.42 1.94
CA PHE A 152 2.08 -1.58 2.20
C PHE A 152 3.47 -1.37 1.61
N GLN A 153 4.49 -1.41 2.47
CA GLN A 153 5.88 -1.45 2.04
C GLN A 153 6.31 -2.91 1.90
N GLY A 154 6.28 -3.39 0.65
CA GLY A 154 6.61 -4.77 0.28
C GLY A 154 8.11 -5.06 0.30
N THR A 155 8.45 -6.34 0.28
CA THR A 155 9.85 -6.80 0.29
C THR A 155 10.24 -7.69 -0.87
N ASP A 156 9.28 -8.33 -1.51
CA ASP A 156 9.49 -9.21 -2.66
C ASP A 156 8.27 -9.10 -3.56
N ARG A 157 8.41 -8.38 -4.69
CA ARG A 157 7.29 -8.06 -5.57
C ARG A 157 6.60 -9.30 -6.10
N LYS A 158 7.39 -10.26 -6.58
CA LYS A 158 6.86 -11.47 -7.17
C LYS A 158 6.10 -12.28 -6.13
N ARG A 159 6.70 -12.52 -4.96
CA ARG A 159 6.02 -13.20 -3.86
C ARG A 159 4.73 -12.47 -3.48
N ASP A 160 4.80 -11.16 -3.27
CA ASP A 160 3.67 -10.40 -2.75
C ASP A 160 2.49 -10.44 -3.73
N LEU A 161 2.73 -10.25 -5.03
CA LEU A 161 1.72 -10.34 -6.07
C LEU A 161 1.12 -11.75 -6.22
N GLU A 162 1.96 -12.80 -6.19
CA GLU A 162 1.51 -14.19 -6.44
C GLU A 162 0.86 -14.85 -5.21
N HIS A 163 1.15 -14.34 -4.01
CA HIS A 163 0.80 -15.04 -2.76
C HIS A 163 0.06 -14.18 -1.74
N LEU A 164 0.53 -12.96 -1.48
CA LEU A 164 -0.04 -12.11 -0.44
C LEU A 164 -1.30 -11.39 -0.92
N TRP A 165 -1.27 -10.85 -2.14
CA TRP A 165 -2.41 -10.14 -2.71
C TRP A 165 -3.63 -11.04 -2.91
N PRO A 166 -3.53 -12.28 -3.44
CA PRO A 166 -4.66 -13.20 -3.48
C PRO A 166 -5.26 -13.48 -2.10
N ASP A 167 -4.43 -13.64 -1.06
CA ASP A 167 -4.89 -13.91 0.30
C ASP A 167 -5.68 -12.71 0.86
N LEU A 168 -5.16 -11.49 0.66
CA LEU A 168 -5.85 -10.25 1.04
C LEU A 168 -7.18 -10.07 0.31
N MET A 169 -7.24 -10.38 -0.98
CA MET A 169 -8.49 -10.36 -1.75
C MET A 169 -9.48 -11.40 -1.22
N SER A 170 -8.99 -12.61 -0.94
CA SER A 170 -9.79 -13.74 -0.48
C SER A 170 -10.28 -13.60 0.96
N ALA A 171 -9.65 -12.73 1.76
CA ALA A 171 -10.01 -12.53 3.16
C ALA A 171 -11.45 -12.02 3.33
N ARG A 172 -12.22 -12.71 4.17
CA ARG A 172 -13.62 -12.44 4.50
C ARG A 172 -13.77 -12.40 6.03
N SER A 173 -14.44 -11.37 6.54
CA SER A 173 -14.68 -11.20 7.98
C SER A 173 -15.78 -12.11 8.55
N GLY A 174 -16.46 -12.91 7.72
CA GLY A 174 -17.78 -13.45 8.05
C GLY A 174 -18.87 -12.37 8.00
N PRO A 175 -20.12 -12.68 8.38
CA PRO A 175 -21.25 -11.75 8.27
C PRO A 175 -21.20 -10.66 9.34
N LEU A 176 -20.36 -9.63 9.14
CA LEU A 176 -20.60 -8.31 9.73
C LEU A 176 -21.43 -7.49 8.76
N ALA A 177 -22.75 -7.70 8.81
CA ALA A 177 -23.79 -6.89 8.18
C ALA A 177 -23.37 -6.20 6.86
N ALA A 178 -22.87 -6.95 5.87
CA ALA A 178 -22.69 -6.40 4.52
C ALA A 178 -24.08 -6.28 3.88
N LYS A 179 -24.48 -5.05 3.50
CA LYS A 179 -25.80 -4.77 2.94
C LYS A 179 -25.95 -5.24 1.47
N SER A 180 -24.84 -5.43 0.76
CA SER A 180 -24.82 -6.04 -0.60
C SER A 180 -23.63 -6.98 -0.86
N GLY A 181 -22.52 -6.86 -0.11
CA GLY A 181 -21.41 -7.81 -0.12
C GLY A 181 -20.04 -7.14 -0.04
N THR A 182 -18.97 -7.94 -0.06
CA THR A 182 -17.59 -7.47 -0.20
C THR A 182 -17.07 -7.78 -1.59
N ALA A 183 -16.41 -6.84 -2.24
CA ALA A 183 -15.75 -7.04 -3.53
C ALA A 183 -14.25 -6.71 -3.43
N SER A 184 -13.44 -7.30 -4.31
CA SER A 184 -12.01 -6.99 -4.41
C SER A 184 -11.63 -6.67 -5.84
N ILE A 185 -10.86 -5.61 -6.06
CA ILE A 185 -10.30 -5.25 -7.36
C ILE A 185 -8.78 -5.25 -7.25
N CYS A 186 -8.10 -5.87 -8.20
CA CYS A 186 -6.64 -5.88 -8.25
C CYS A 186 -6.14 -5.40 -9.62
N VAL A 187 -5.15 -4.51 -9.60
CA VAL A 187 -4.45 -4.08 -10.82
C VAL A 187 -3.22 -4.94 -11.03
N CYS A 188 -3.15 -5.63 -12.16
CA CYS A 188 -2.00 -6.42 -12.58
C CYS A 188 -1.32 -5.76 -13.78
N GLU A 189 0.00 -5.85 -13.86
CA GLU A 189 0.78 -5.25 -14.96
C GLU A 189 0.68 -6.08 -16.26
N THR A 190 0.45 -7.38 -16.13
CA THR A 190 0.47 -8.33 -17.26
C THR A 190 -0.67 -9.34 -17.17
N LEU A 191 -1.04 -9.91 -18.31
CA LEU A 191 -2.02 -11.01 -18.39
C LEU A 191 -1.53 -12.28 -17.67
N GLU A 192 -0.22 -12.53 -17.64
CA GLU A 192 0.37 -13.67 -16.94
C GLU A 192 0.11 -13.58 -15.42
N THR A 193 0.43 -12.42 -14.82
CA THR A 193 0.16 -12.18 -13.39
C THR A 193 -1.34 -12.24 -13.09
N ALA A 194 -2.17 -11.70 -13.99
CA ALA A 194 -3.63 -11.78 -13.87
C ALA A 194 -4.14 -13.23 -13.89
N ALA A 195 -3.57 -14.10 -14.73
CA ALA A 195 -3.95 -15.51 -14.81
C ALA A 195 -3.59 -16.27 -13.53
N VAL A 196 -2.40 -16.03 -12.96
CA VAL A 196 -1.98 -16.62 -11.67
C VAL A 196 -2.93 -16.18 -10.55
N LEU A 197 -3.23 -14.88 -10.47
CA LEU A 197 -4.15 -14.34 -9.48
C LEU A 197 -5.56 -14.93 -9.65
N ARG A 198 -6.08 -14.99 -10.88
CA ARG A 198 -7.40 -15.58 -11.17
C ARG A 198 -7.48 -17.03 -10.71
N ALA A 199 -6.47 -17.85 -10.99
CA ALA A 199 -6.43 -19.24 -10.54
C ALA A 199 -6.53 -19.35 -9.02
N ARG A 200 -5.78 -18.51 -8.29
CA ARG A 200 -5.83 -18.46 -6.82
C ARG A 200 -7.20 -18.04 -6.29
N LEU A 201 -7.86 -17.08 -6.94
CA LEU A 201 -9.20 -16.63 -6.54
C LEU A 201 -10.29 -17.66 -6.86
N LEU A 202 -10.11 -18.47 -7.90
CA LEU A 202 -10.97 -19.61 -8.20
C LEU A 202 -10.81 -20.70 -7.13
N ASP A 203 -9.57 -21.05 -6.79
CA ASP A 203 -9.27 -22.03 -5.75
C ASP A 203 -9.84 -21.62 -4.38
N SER A 204 -9.83 -20.32 -4.06
CA SER A 204 -10.39 -19.79 -2.81
C SER A 204 -11.91 -19.55 -2.85
N GLY A 205 -12.56 -19.73 -4.00
CA GLY A 205 -14.01 -19.48 -4.16
C GLY A 205 -14.39 -18.00 -4.03
N THR A 206 -13.49 -17.09 -4.38
CA THR A 206 -13.69 -15.63 -4.26
C THR A 206 -13.66 -14.89 -5.60
N TRP A 207 -13.46 -15.63 -6.70
CA TRP A 207 -13.46 -15.10 -8.06
C TRP A 207 -14.74 -14.32 -8.42
N GLU A 208 -15.92 -14.85 -8.09
CA GLU A 208 -17.22 -14.22 -8.38
C GLU A 208 -17.41 -12.87 -7.69
N SER A 209 -16.62 -12.58 -6.65
CA SER A 209 -16.60 -11.30 -5.93
C SER A 209 -15.37 -10.45 -6.26
N SER A 210 -14.65 -10.77 -7.34
CA SER A 210 -13.37 -10.16 -7.67
C SER A 210 -13.32 -9.59 -9.08
N ILE A 211 -12.52 -8.55 -9.30
CA ILE A 211 -12.19 -8.00 -10.61
C ILE A 211 -10.67 -7.90 -10.72
N ILE A 212 -10.11 -8.27 -11.87
CA ILE A 212 -8.72 -7.97 -12.20
C ILE A 212 -8.71 -6.95 -13.32
N VAL A 213 -7.93 -5.89 -13.16
CA VAL A 213 -7.72 -4.88 -14.21
C VAL A 213 -6.29 -4.99 -14.71
N ILE A 214 -6.12 -5.08 -16.03
CA ILE A 214 -4.81 -5.05 -16.69
C ILE A 214 -4.74 -3.85 -17.63
N PRO A 215 -3.55 -3.34 -17.94
CA PRO A 215 -3.42 -2.27 -18.92
C PRO A 215 -3.75 -2.77 -20.33
N ASP A 216 -4.37 -1.91 -21.13
CA ASP A 216 -4.61 -2.11 -22.56
C ASP A 216 -3.35 -1.87 -23.40
N VAL A 217 -2.47 -0.98 -22.92
CA VAL A 217 -1.16 -0.72 -23.51
C VAL A 217 -0.03 -1.00 -22.51
N PRO A 218 1.11 -1.56 -22.94
CA PRO A 218 2.21 -1.86 -22.04
C PRO A 218 2.86 -0.59 -21.49
N GLY A 219 3.52 -0.71 -20.35
CA GLY A 219 4.31 0.35 -19.72
C GLY A 219 3.60 1.06 -18.58
N ASP A 220 4.35 1.93 -17.91
CA ASP A 220 3.92 2.59 -16.67
C ASP A 220 2.71 3.52 -16.86
N GLY A 221 2.59 4.11 -18.05
CA GLY A 221 1.42 4.89 -18.47
C GLY A 221 0.15 4.06 -18.52
N GLY A 222 0.19 2.89 -19.18
CA GLY A 222 -0.94 1.98 -19.27
C GLY A 222 -1.37 1.45 -17.90
N VAL A 223 -0.42 1.06 -17.05
CA VAL A 223 -0.74 0.61 -15.68
C VAL A 223 -1.34 1.76 -14.86
N THR A 224 -0.88 3.00 -15.06
CA THR A 224 -1.50 4.17 -14.42
C THR A 224 -2.97 4.35 -14.85
N LEU A 225 -3.28 4.17 -16.15
CA LEU A 225 -4.68 4.17 -16.61
C LEU A 225 -5.47 3.01 -15.99
N ALA A 226 -4.89 1.81 -15.88
CA ALA A 226 -5.52 0.66 -15.22
C ALA A 226 -5.88 0.94 -13.76
N ILE A 227 -5.01 1.62 -13.01
CA ILE A 227 -5.31 2.08 -11.65
C ILE A 227 -6.51 3.02 -11.65
N LYS A 228 -6.58 3.99 -12.57
CA LYS A 228 -7.72 4.92 -12.65
C LYS A 228 -9.02 4.19 -13.01
N GLY A 229 -8.99 3.27 -13.97
CA GLY A 229 -10.14 2.42 -14.33
C GLY A 229 -10.61 1.56 -13.17
N ALA A 230 -9.69 0.93 -12.43
CA ALA A 230 -10.00 0.14 -11.25
C ALA A 230 -10.71 0.95 -10.15
N VAL A 231 -10.29 2.19 -9.91
CA VAL A 231 -10.97 3.06 -8.95
C VAL A 231 -12.38 3.43 -9.41
N THR A 232 -12.57 3.71 -10.70
CA THR A 232 -13.92 3.99 -11.23
C THR A 232 -14.85 2.78 -11.16
N LEU A 233 -14.33 1.56 -11.34
CA LEU A 233 -15.08 0.33 -11.08
C LEU A 233 -15.43 0.17 -9.60
N ALA A 234 -14.49 0.50 -8.71
CA ALA A 234 -14.73 0.47 -7.27
C ALA A 234 -15.82 1.45 -6.83
N GLU A 235 -15.86 2.65 -7.42
CA GLU A 235 -16.91 3.64 -7.16
C GLU A 235 -18.29 3.19 -7.62
N ALA A 236 -18.38 2.49 -8.75
CA ALA A 236 -19.65 1.91 -9.19
C ALA A 236 -20.15 0.83 -8.24
N LEU A 237 -19.26 -0.06 -7.78
CA LEU A 237 -19.60 -1.07 -6.77
C LEU A 237 -19.96 -0.44 -5.41
N HIS A 238 -19.23 0.60 -4.99
CA HIS A 238 -19.53 1.37 -3.79
C HIS A 238 -20.96 1.94 -3.83
N ASP A 239 -21.36 2.54 -4.95
CA ASP A 239 -22.71 3.10 -5.12
C ASP A 239 -23.80 2.00 -5.13
N GLN A 240 -23.41 0.74 -5.40
CA GLN A 240 -24.24 -0.46 -5.23
C GLN A 240 -24.17 -1.04 -3.80
N ASN A 241 -23.60 -0.33 -2.83
CA ASN A 241 -23.40 -0.73 -1.43
C ASN A 241 -22.43 -1.89 -1.19
N TYR A 242 -21.46 -2.11 -2.08
CA TYR A 242 -20.35 -3.02 -1.80
C TYR A 242 -19.27 -2.34 -0.94
N ASP A 243 -18.66 -3.13 -0.08
CA ASP A 243 -17.37 -2.80 0.53
C ASP A 243 -16.25 -3.31 -0.39
N VAL A 244 -15.50 -2.40 -0.97
CA VAL A 244 -14.52 -2.69 -2.02
C VAL A 244 -13.10 -2.54 -1.50
N LYS A 245 -12.28 -3.58 -1.64
CA LYS A 245 -10.82 -3.51 -1.47
C LYS A 245 -10.17 -3.32 -2.84
N VAL A 246 -9.37 -2.28 -3.04
CA VAL A 246 -8.60 -2.08 -4.28
C VAL A 246 -7.11 -2.23 -4.00
N LEU A 247 -6.47 -3.19 -4.68
CA LEU A 247 -5.05 -3.51 -4.56
C LEU A 247 -4.31 -3.07 -5.81
N PHE A 248 -3.23 -2.31 -5.65
CA PHE A 248 -2.40 -1.84 -6.76
C PHE A 248 -1.00 -1.44 -6.32
N GLY A 249 -0.04 -1.48 -7.25
CA GLY A 249 1.32 -0.99 -7.05
C GLY A 249 1.47 0.48 -7.44
N LEU A 250 2.24 1.24 -6.66
CA LEU A 250 2.46 2.67 -6.88
C LEU A 250 3.65 2.99 -7.79
N GLU A 251 4.53 2.03 -8.04
CA GLU A 251 5.75 2.24 -8.85
C GLU A 251 5.48 2.72 -10.27
N PRO A 252 4.49 2.19 -11.02
CA PRO A 252 4.20 2.70 -12.36
C PRO A 252 3.84 4.19 -12.36
N MET A 253 3.02 4.62 -11.38
CA MET A 253 2.67 6.02 -11.23
C MET A 253 3.87 6.89 -10.89
N HIS A 254 4.81 6.38 -10.09
CA HIS A 254 6.07 7.04 -9.76
C HIS A 254 6.96 7.22 -11.00
N LYS A 255 7.16 6.15 -11.78
CA LYS A 255 7.98 6.19 -13.00
C LYS A 255 7.40 7.13 -14.04
N LEU A 256 6.07 7.10 -14.24
CA LEU A 256 5.39 8.04 -15.11
C LEU A 256 5.63 9.50 -14.69
N TRP A 257 5.47 9.79 -13.40
CA TRP A 257 5.67 11.13 -12.85
C TRP A 257 7.13 11.59 -12.98
N ASN A 258 8.09 10.71 -12.72
CA ASN A 258 9.51 11.02 -12.84
C ASN A 258 9.93 11.25 -14.30
N SER A 259 9.50 10.40 -15.22
CA SER A 259 9.77 10.61 -16.63
C SER A 259 9.17 11.95 -17.10
N LEU A 260 7.93 12.27 -16.71
CA LEU A 260 7.32 13.57 -16.97
C LEU A 260 8.16 14.73 -16.37
N ALA A 261 8.65 14.57 -15.14
CA ALA A 261 9.50 15.55 -14.48
C ALA A 261 10.83 15.78 -15.20
N GLU A 262 11.45 14.71 -15.70
CA GLU A 262 12.69 14.76 -16.46
C GLU A 262 12.52 15.47 -17.81
N VAL A 263 11.44 15.16 -18.54
CA VAL A 263 11.14 15.84 -19.82
C VAL A 263 10.90 17.33 -19.58
N CYS A 264 10.12 17.67 -18.56
CA CYS A 264 9.86 19.07 -18.21
C CYS A 264 11.16 19.83 -17.88
N GLY A 265 12.06 19.20 -17.13
CA GLY A 265 13.39 19.76 -16.83
C GLY A 265 14.30 19.85 -18.06
N ALA A 266 14.18 18.94 -19.02
CA ALA A 266 14.91 18.99 -20.28
C ALA A 266 14.42 20.13 -21.20
N GLU A 267 13.10 20.32 -21.28
CA GLU A 267 12.50 21.41 -22.05
C GLU A 267 12.87 22.79 -21.49
N ARG A 268 12.81 22.98 -20.16
CA ARG A 268 13.29 24.24 -19.55
C ARG A 268 14.73 24.57 -19.92
N ARG A 269 15.62 23.57 -19.87
CA ARG A 269 17.03 23.73 -20.28
C ARG A 269 17.16 24.07 -21.77
N ARG A 270 16.35 23.48 -22.65
CA ARG A 270 16.32 23.81 -24.09
C ARG A 270 15.85 25.24 -24.34
N GLN A 271 14.91 25.73 -23.55
CA GLN A 271 14.40 27.11 -23.64
C GLN A 271 15.34 28.15 -23.01
N GLY A 272 16.47 27.72 -22.42
CA GLY A 272 17.40 28.61 -21.73
C GLY A 272 16.84 29.21 -20.45
N LEU A 273 15.78 28.62 -19.90
CA LEU A 273 15.22 29.00 -18.61
C LEU A 273 16.14 28.47 -17.51
N GLU A 274 16.49 29.34 -16.56
CA GLU A 274 17.21 28.92 -15.36
C GLU A 274 16.38 27.89 -14.57
N GLU A 275 17.05 27.07 -13.76
CA GLU A 275 16.33 26.26 -12.77
C GLU A 275 15.52 27.21 -11.89
N VAL A 276 14.20 27.12 -11.99
CA VAL A 276 13.29 27.89 -11.16
C VAL A 276 13.61 27.57 -9.71
N GLU A 277 13.99 28.59 -8.94
CA GLU A 277 14.14 28.45 -7.49
C GLU A 277 12.83 27.87 -6.96
N ASP A 278 12.91 26.67 -6.37
CA ASP A 278 11.72 25.89 -5.99
C ASP A 278 10.94 26.66 -4.93
N LYS A 279 9.87 27.32 -5.35
CA LYS A 279 9.13 28.27 -4.52
C LYS A 279 8.41 27.51 -3.41
N LEU A 280 8.24 28.17 -2.27
CA LEU A 280 7.37 27.64 -1.22
C LEU A 280 5.92 27.96 -1.56
N GLU A 281 5.10 26.92 -1.65
CA GLU A 281 3.64 26.97 -1.76
C GLU A 281 3.00 26.47 -0.47
N GLU A 282 1.87 27.06 -0.08
CA GLU A 282 1.06 26.53 1.01
C GLU A 282 0.12 25.45 0.48
N VAL A 283 0.24 24.23 1.02
CA VAL A 283 -0.66 23.11 0.74
C VAL A 283 -1.10 22.52 2.07
N ASP A 284 -2.41 22.49 2.30
CA ASP A 284 -3.04 21.98 3.53
C ASP A 284 -2.41 22.57 4.81
N GLY A 285 -2.15 23.87 4.82
CA GLY A 285 -1.56 24.60 5.95
C GLY A 285 -0.07 24.39 6.17
N THR A 286 0.63 23.73 5.24
CA THR A 286 2.10 23.53 5.28
C THR A 286 2.78 24.20 4.11
N LEU A 287 3.82 24.99 4.37
CA LEU A 287 4.71 25.52 3.33
C LEU A 287 5.63 24.42 2.82
N MET A 288 5.57 24.13 1.53
CA MET A 288 6.40 23.12 0.87
C MET A 288 6.86 23.60 -0.50
N GLN A 289 7.94 23.02 -1.01
CA GLN A 289 8.41 23.29 -2.36
C GLN A 289 7.33 22.98 -3.40
N SER A 290 7.18 23.84 -4.42
CA SER A 290 6.18 23.68 -5.47
C SER A 290 6.31 22.35 -6.21
N SER A 291 7.55 21.88 -6.42
CA SER A 291 7.80 20.57 -7.04
C SER A 291 7.25 19.39 -6.20
N ILE A 292 7.30 19.51 -4.87
CA ILE A 292 6.73 18.55 -3.92
C ILE A 292 5.21 18.70 -3.90
N ALA A 293 4.69 19.93 -3.90
CA ALA A 293 3.26 20.21 -3.91
C ALA A 293 2.57 19.57 -5.12
N GLU A 294 3.12 19.72 -6.33
CA GLU A 294 2.57 19.11 -7.55
C GLU A 294 2.53 17.59 -7.48
N ARG A 295 3.62 16.96 -7.03
CA ARG A 295 3.69 15.51 -6.87
C ARG A 295 2.71 15.02 -5.81
N ARG A 296 2.60 15.73 -4.69
CA ARG A 296 1.59 15.42 -3.66
C ARG A 296 0.19 15.53 -4.21
N LYS A 297 -0.15 16.57 -4.97
CA LYS A 297 -1.46 16.72 -5.62
C LYS A 297 -1.75 15.55 -6.58
N TYR A 298 -0.74 15.06 -7.30
CA TYR A 298 -0.88 13.86 -8.13
C TYR A 298 -1.27 12.62 -7.32
N TRP A 299 -0.61 12.37 -6.20
CA TRP A 299 -0.96 11.26 -5.31
C TRP A 299 -2.30 11.45 -4.59
N PHE A 300 -2.56 12.65 -4.05
CA PHE A 300 -3.79 12.97 -3.31
C PHE A 300 -5.05 12.80 -4.16
N ARG A 301 -5.01 13.13 -5.46
CA ARG A 301 -6.13 12.88 -6.37
C ARG A 301 -6.51 11.41 -6.48
N LEU A 302 -5.58 10.51 -6.21
CA LEU A 302 -5.88 9.08 -6.10
C LEU A 302 -6.33 8.74 -4.68
N THR A 303 -5.52 9.01 -3.66
CA THR A 303 -5.76 8.53 -2.29
C THR A 303 -7.04 9.09 -1.66
N ASN A 304 -7.46 10.32 -2.01
CA ASN A 304 -8.71 10.90 -1.54
C ASN A 304 -9.97 10.30 -2.18
N ARG A 305 -9.86 9.33 -3.10
CA ARG A 305 -11.01 8.58 -3.60
C ARG A 305 -11.40 7.41 -2.69
N ALA A 306 -10.57 7.08 -1.71
CA ALA A 306 -10.99 6.19 -0.63
C ALA A 306 -12.13 6.85 0.14
N ILE A 307 -13.21 6.09 0.37
CA ILE A 307 -14.45 6.63 0.92
C ILE A 307 -15.10 5.61 1.84
N ASN A 308 -15.62 6.11 2.96
CA ASN A 308 -16.56 5.42 3.82
C ASN A 308 -17.80 6.30 3.89
N SER A 309 -18.96 5.79 3.50
CA SER A 309 -20.19 6.59 3.42
C SER A 309 -21.26 6.03 4.34
N LEU A 310 -21.95 6.94 5.04
CA LEU A 310 -22.92 6.59 6.07
C LEU A 310 -24.06 5.77 5.48
N GLY A 311 -24.10 4.49 5.82
CA GLY A 311 -25.17 3.59 5.41
C GLY A 311 -25.06 3.01 4.00
N SER A 312 -24.01 3.34 3.24
CA SER A 312 -23.69 2.77 1.93
C SER A 312 -22.38 1.96 1.96
N GLY A 313 -21.82 1.63 0.79
CA GLY A 313 -20.57 0.88 0.66
C GLY A 313 -19.33 1.64 1.11
N SER A 314 -18.16 1.05 0.87
CA SER A 314 -16.85 1.65 1.15
C SER A 314 -15.83 1.32 0.08
N ILE A 315 -14.79 2.15 -0.06
CA ILE A 315 -13.64 1.90 -0.93
C ILE A 315 -12.37 2.01 -0.10
N THR A 316 -11.72 0.88 0.14
CA THR A 316 -10.46 0.78 0.88
C THR A 316 -9.33 0.54 -0.10
N PHE A 317 -8.29 1.37 -0.07
CA PHE A 317 -7.10 1.19 -0.90
C PHE A 317 -6.00 0.50 -0.11
N LEU A 318 -5.46 -0.58 -0.68
CA LEU A 318 -4.27 -1.27 -0.20
C LEU A 318 -3.18 -1.05 -1.26
N ALA A 319 -2.41 0.03 -1.10
CA ALA A 319 -1.45 0.48 -2.09
C ALA A 319 -0.05 -0.05 -1.77
N TRP A 320 0.65 -0.63 -2.74
CA TRP A 320 1.99 -1.20 -2.55
C TRP A 320 3.09 -0.27 -3.04
N ALA A 321 4.13 -0.12 -2.22
CA ALA A 321 5.42 0.42 -2.62
C ALA A 321 6.54 -0.58 -2.30
N PHE A 322 7.44 -0.77 -3.25
CA PHE A 322 8.66 -1.55 -3.05
C PHE A 322 9.83 -0.59 -3.00
N GLU A 323 10.73 -0.73 -2.02
CA GLU A 323 11.94 0.09 -2.01
C GLU A 323 12.85 -0.28 -3.18
N GLN A 324 13.48 0.73 -3.80
CA GLN A 324 14.46 0.53 -4.85
C GLN A 324 15.54 -0.50 -4.47
N GLU A 325 15.81 -1.41 -5.39
CA GLU A 325 16.91 -2.37 -5.24
C GLU A 325 18.23 -1.63 -5.00
N GLY A 326 19.00 -2.07 -4.00
CA GLY A 326 20.24 -1.39 -3.60
C GLY A 326 20.05 -0.09 -2.79
N GLY A 327 18.82 0.40 -2.60
CA GLY A 327 18.54 1.60 -1.81
C GLY A 327 18.84 1.44 -0.32
N ARG A 328 18.53 0.27 0.25
CA ARG A 328 18.76 -0.03 1.67
C ARG A 328 20.25 0.03 2.08
N PRO A 329 21.20 -0.60 1.36
CA PRO A 329 22.63 -0.43 1.62
C PRO A 329 23.08 1.03 1.68
N VAL A 330 22.62 1.87 0.74
CA VAL A 330 22.94 3.30 0.69
C VAL A 330 22.43 4.02 1.94
N ARG A 331 21.20 3.73 2.36
CA ARG A 331 20.61 4.33 3.57
C ARG A 331 21.35 3.90 4.83
N GLN A 332 21.66 2.60 4.96
CA GLN A 332 22.42 2.08 6.09
C GLN A 332 23.80 2.73 6.17
N GLN A 333 24.50 2.86 5.03
CA GLN A 333 25.77 3.56 4.96
C GLN A 333 25.66 5.02 5.40
N LYS A 334 24.69 5.77 4.84
CA LYS A 334 24.45 7.16 5.22
C LYS A 334 24.12 7.29 6.71
N ALA A 335 23.35 6.38 7.29
CA ALA A 335 23.01 6.39 8.70
C ALA A 335 24.25 6.25 9.59
N PHE A 336 25.13 5.29 9.29
CA PHE A 336 26.39 5.13 10.02
C PHE A 336 27.33 6.32 9.82
N GLN A 337 27.46 6.84 8.59
CA GLN A 337 28.25 8.05 8.33
C GLN A 337 27.73 9.26 9.12
N GLN A 338 26.41 9.44 9.21
CA GLN A 338 25.81 10.49 10.04
C GLN A 338 26.10 10.31 11.53
N GLN A 339 26.13 9.06 12.04
CA GLN A 339 26.53 8.79 13.43
C GLN A 339 27.99 9.18 13.67
N VAL A 340 28.89 8.81 12.75
CA VAL A 340 30.31 9.20 12.79
C VAL A 340 30.46 10.72 12.84
N GLU A 341 29.76 11.44 11.95
CA GLU A 341 29.80 12.90 11.90
C GLU A 341 29.20 13.55 13.15
N LYS A 342 28.12 12.99 13.70
CA LYS A 342 27.55 13.45 14.98
C LYS A 342 28.56 13.31 16.11
N ILE A 343 29.24 12.16 16.23
CA ILE A 343 30.23 11.90 17.27
C ILE A 343 31.41 12.87 17.17
N LYS A 344 31.91 13.15 15.96
CA LYS A 344 32.99 14.12 15.72
C LYS A 344 32.61 15.53 16.19
N LYS A 345 31.35 15.93 16.02
CA LYS A 345 30.84 17.26 16.39
C LYS A 345 30.50 17.43 17.87
N ILE A 346 30.62 16.39 18.71
CA ILE A 346 30.37 16.50 20.15
C ILE A 346 31.50 17.31 20.81
N ALA A 347 31.17 18.54 21.23
CA ALA A 347 32.14 19.50 21.77
C ALA A 347 32.64 19.20 23.20
N ARG A 348 31.94 18.36 23.98
CA ARG A 348 32.19 18.14 25.43
C ARG A 348 32.52 16.68 25.78
N ILE A 349 33.36 16.01 24.99
CA ILE A 349 33.86 14.65 25.30
C ILE A 349 35.37 14.59 25.16
N SER A 350 36.04 13.76 25.98
CA SER A 350 37.47 13.50 25.85
C SER A 350 37.77 12.69 24.58
N ASP A 351 38.98 12.83 24.04
CA ASP A 351 39.40 12.12 22.83
C ASP A 351 39.31 10.59 23.01
N SER A 352 39.65 10.08 24.19
CA SER A 352 39.53 8.66 24.54
C SER A 352 38.08 8.12 24.59
N VAL A 353 37.09 8.98 24.85
CA VAL A 353 35.66 8.61 24.78
C VAL A 353 35.20 8.65 23.33
N ARG A 354 35.62 9.68 22.58
CA ARG A 354 35.30 9.84 21.16
C ARG A 354 35.82 8.66 20.33
N GLU A 355 37.06 8.24 20.55
CA GLU A 355 37.66 7.09 19.87
C GLU A 355 36.89 5.79 20.15
N ARG A 356 36.49 5.54 21.40
CA ARG A 356 35.66 4.38 21.75
C ARG A 356 34.30 4.40 21.08
N MET A 357 33.64 5.56 21.03
CA MET A 357 32.34 5.70 20.35
C MET A 357 32.47 5.48 18.84
N LEU A 358 33.50 6.03 18.21
CA LEU A 358 33.77 5.79 16.79
C LEU A 358 34.10 4.31 16.53
N ALA A 359 34.96 3.70 17.35
CA ALA A 359 35.30 2.28 17.22
C ALA A 359 34.05 1.39 17.32
N LYS A 360 33.10 1.73 18.20
CA LYS A 360 31.80 1.04 18.29
C LYS A 360 31.00 1.17 16.99
N VAL A 361 30.81 2.39 16.48
CA VAL A 361 30.07 2.62 15.22
C VAL A 361 30.72 1.88 14.03
N HIS A 362 32.06 1.87 13.95
CA HIS A 362 32.79 1.11 12.92
C HIS A 362 32.70 -0.41 13.11
N ALA A 363 32.60 -0.90 14.35
CA ALA A 363 32.37 -2.32 14.63
C ALA A 363 30.93 -2.73 14.23
N ASP A 364 29.94 -1.90 14.57
CA ASP A 364 28.53 -2.12 14.24
C ASP A 364 28.31 -2.10 12.72
N ALA A 365 28.94 -1.16 12.00
CA ALA A 365 28.88 -1.11 10.54
C ALA A 365 29.51 -2.35 9.89
N ARG A 366 30.66 -2.83 10.41
CA ARG A 366 31.29 -4.08 9.94
C ARG A 366 30.43 -5.30 10.21
N ALA A 367 29.81 -5.39 11.38
CA ALA A 367 28.89 -6.46 11.73
C ALA A 367 27.64 -6.47 10.82
N ALA A 368 27.17 -5.29 10.42
CA ALA A 368 26.08 -5.13 9.47
C ALA A 368 26.49 -5.31 8.00
N GLY A 369 27.77 -5.58 7.70
CA GLY A 369 28.28 -5.71 6.33
C GLY A 369 28.26 -4.41 5.53
N VAL A 370 28.23 -3.25 6.20
CA VAL A 370 28.11 -1.93 5.57
C VAL A 370 29.51 -1.30 5.43
N PRO A 371 30.06 -1.17 4.21
CA PRO A 371 31.38 -0.58 4.03
C PRO A 371 31.29 0.94 4.23
N LEU A 372 31.92 1.51 5.27
CA LEU A 372 31.93 2.96 5.47
C LEU A 372 32.92 3.71 4.57
N ASP A 373 33.93 2.98 4.10
CA ASP A 373 35.11 3.51 3.44
C ASP A 373 34.96 3.55 1.91
N GLN A 374 33.92 2.91 1.39
CA GLN A 374 33.59 2.85 -0.03
C GLN A 374 32.45 3.82 -0.33
N THR A 375 32.34 4.33 -1.55
CA THR A 375 31.14 5.08 -1.94
C THR A 375 30.08 4.10 -2.42
N VAL A 376 28.94 3.98 -1.71
CA VAL A 376 27.78 3.26 -2.27
C VAL A 376 27.00 4.26 -3.12
N VAL A 377 26.93 3.97 -4.42
CA VAL A 377 26.20 4.81 -5.38
C VAL A 377 24.70 4.63 -5.16
N ALA A 378 23.96 5.74 -5.16
CA ALA A 378 22.50 5.67 -5.08
C ALA A 378 21.94 4.95 -6.33
N PRO A 379 20.88 4.15 -6.19
CA PRO A 379 20.20 3.57 -7.35
C PRO A 379 19.78 4.67 -8.33
N GLY A 380 19.92 4.40 -9.63
CA GLY A 380 19.37 5.27 -10.67
C GLY A 380 17.85 5.16 -10.75
N ASN A 381 17.23 6.02 -11.56
CA ASN A 381 15.76 6.05 -11.71
C ASN A 381 15.20 4.79 -12.41
N ASP A 382 16.01 4.13 -13.25
CA ASP A 382 15.61 2.91 -13.96
C ASP A 382 15.65 1.64 -13.09
N VAL A 383 16.14 1.74 -11.85
CA VAL A 383 16.21 0.60 -10.93
C VAL A 383 14.80 0.27 -10.41
N PRO A 384 14.37 -0.99 -10.43
CA PRO A 384 13.05 -1.39 -9.93
C PRO A 384 12.81 -0.94 -8.49
N GLY A 385 11.58 -0.48 -8.23
CA GLY A 385 11.14 0.06 -6.95
C GLY A 385 11.07 1.59 -6.91
N MET A 386 10.66 2.10 -5.76
CA MET A 386 10.54 3.52 -5.46
C MET A 386 11.65 3.97 -4.49
N PRO A 387 12.20 5.19 -4.66
CA PRO A 387 13.18 5.70 -3.75
C PRO A 387 12.55 5.89 -2.37
N ASN A 388 13.32 5.58 -1.31
CA ASN A 388 12.77 5.60 0.04
C ASN A 388 12.19 6.96 0.45
N TRP A 389 12.75 8.08 -0.02
CA TRP A 389 12.23 9.41 0.32
C TRP A 389 10.79 9.60 -0.17
N GLU A 390 10.42 8.99 -1.29
CA GLU A 390 9.06 9.06 -1.83
C GLU A 390 8.13 8.10 -1.10
N ILE A 391 8.63 6.93 -0.69
CA ILE A 391 7.89 6.05 0.22
C ILE A 391 7.57 6.79 1.54
N GLU A 392 8.51 7.56 2.09
CA GLU A 392 8.26 8.39 3.28
C GLU A 392 7.25 9.52 3.00
N GLU A 393 7.25 10.09 1.80
CA GLU A 393 6.23 11.05 1.37
C GLU A 393 4.84 10.39 1.31
N LEU A 394 4.75 9.18 0.73
CA LEU A 394 3.52 8.40 0.68
C LEU A 394 3.00 8.07 2.08
N LYS A 395 3.87 7.67 3.02
CA LYS A 395 3.49 7.46 4.43
C LYS A 395 2.86 8.69 5.07
N SER A 396 3.17 9.89 4.59
CA SER A 396 2.60 11.14 5.11
C SER A 396 1.18 11.42 4.61
N ILE A 397 0.82 10.92 3.41
CA ILE A 397 -0.48 11.17 2.78
C ILE A 397 -1.49 10.03 2.97
N THR A 398 -1.04 8.82 3.32
CA THR A 398 -1.92 7.67 3.59
C THR A 398 -2.42 7.63 5.03
N ASP A 399 -3.50 6.90 5.30
CA ASP A 399 -4.11 6.77 6.64
C ASP A 399 -3.35 5.81 7.56
N GLY A 400 -2.32 5.17 7.04
CA GLY A 400 -1.43 4.29 7.78
C GLY A 400 -0.43 3.64 6.85
N HIS A 401 0.47 2.86 7.44
CA HIS A 401 1.38 2.03 6.66
C HIS A 401 1.75 0.74 7.38
N ILE A 402 2.03 -0.27 6.57
CA ILE A 402 2.35 -1.63 6.98
C ILE A 402 3.68 -2.00 6.34
N LEU A 403 4.70 -2.21 7.16
CA LEU A 403 6.01 -2.64 6.71
C LEU A 403 6.10 -4.15 6.79
N LEU A 404 6.36 -4.79 5.65
CA LEU A 404 6.58 -6.22 5.58
C LEU A 404 8.08 -6.55 5.68
N ARG A 405 8.39 -7.73 6.20
CA ARG A 405 9.70 -8.36 6.17
C ARG A 405 9.58 -9.74 5.55
N LYS A 406 10.61 -10.14 4.80
CA LYS A 406 10.75 -11.50 4.30
C LYS A 406 11.51 -12.34 5.34
N PRO A 407 10.92 -13.44 5.85
CA PRO A 407 11.64 -14.40 6.69
C PRO A 407 12.77 -15.07 5.89
N GLU A 408 13.85 -15.43 6.58
CA GLU A 408 15.00 -16.09 5.95
C GLU A 408 14.65 -17.52 5.50
N GLY A 409 15.07 -17.90 4.30
CA GLY A 409 14.92 -19.27 3.78
C GLY A 409 13.50 -19.68 3.36
N GLU A 410 12.47 -18.86 3.61
CA GLU A 410 11.08 -19.20 3.33
C GLU A 410 10.45 -18.34 2.24
N GLN A 411 10.13 -18.97 1.11
CA GLN A 411 9.66 -18.27 -0.09
C GLN A 411 8.24 -17.70 0.06
N TYR A 412 7.35 -18.38 0.78
CA TYR A 412 5.90 -18.09 0.82
C TYR A 412 5.40 -17.63 2.20
N ARG A 413 6.29 -17.03 3.00
CA ARG A 413 5.94 -16.41 4.28
C ARG A 413 6.29 -14.93 4.27
N TRP A 414 5.62 -14.19 5.15
CA TRP A 414 5.89 -12.78 5.43
C TRP A 414 5.74 -12.51 6.92
N ILE A 415 6.43 -11.46 7.37
CA ILE A 415 6.33 -10.97 8.75
C ILE A 415 5.93 -9.51 8.72
N VAL A 416 4.83 -9.15 9.39
CA VAL A 416 4.49 -7.75 9.61
C VAL A 416 5.44 -7.16 10.65
N ASN A 417 6.17 -6.09 10.31
CA ASN A 417 6.97 -5.35 11.28
C ASN A 417 6.04 -4.48 12.14
N LEU A 418 5.57 -5.04 13.25
CA LEU A 418 4.57 -4.41 14.12
C LEU A 418 5.01 -3.07 14.71
N TYR A 419 6.32 -2.85 14.81
CA TYR A 419 6.91 -1.68 15.46
C TYR A 419 7.04 -0.48 14.54
N GLU A 420 7.31 -0.73 13.26
CA GLU A 420 7.44 0.33 12.25
C GLU A 420 6.13 0.54 11.50
N SER A 421 5.21 -0.43 11.53
CA SER A 421 3.88 -0.27 10.96
C SER A 421 3.01 0.62 11.87
N ILE A 422 2.31 1.59 11.27
CA ILE A 422 1.52 2.61 11.98
C ILE A 422 0.06 2.60 11.48
N PRO A 423 -0.93 2.35 12.36
CA PRO A 423 -2.34 2.57 12.08
C PRO A 423 -2.75 3.95 12.63
N ARG A 424 -3.21 4.90 11.79
CA ARG A 424 -3.63 6.22 12.32
C ARG A 424 -4.99 6.20 13.00
N LEU A 425 -5.90 5.31 12.60
CA LEU A 425 -7.19 5.10 13.28
C LEU A 425 -7.06 4.28 14.57
N GLY A 426 -5.96 3.55 14.74
CA GLY A 426 -5.72 2.77 15.96
C GLY A 426 -6.82 1.76 16.24
N THR A 427 -7.43 1.86 17.43
CA THR A 427 -8.43 0.88 17.90
C THR A 427 -9.77 0.96 17.19
N ASP A 428 -10.09 2.08 16.53
CA ASP A 428 -11.39 2.27 15.90
C ASP A 428 -11.54 1.41 14.63
N ALA A 429 -10.42 1.00 14.03
CA ALA A 429 -10.39 0.06 12.93
C ALA A 429 -10.35 -1.42 13.37
N LEU A 430 -10.20 -1.70 14.66
CA LEU A 430 -9.97 -3.05 15.18
C LEU A 430 -11.28 -3.85 15.19
N HIS A 431 -11.21 -5.13 14.81
CA HIS A 431 -12.37 -6.01 14.90
C HIS A 431 -12.88 -6.13 16.35
N PRO A 432 -14.20 -5.98 16.63
CA PRO A 432 -14.72 -6.03 18.01
C PRO A 432 -14.38 -7.34 18.75
N ALA A 433 -14.39 -8.48 18.06
CA ALA A 433 -13.85 -9.74 18.59
C ALA A 433 -12.39 -9.66 19.07
N LEU A 434 -11.47 -9.11 18.26
CA LEU A 434 -10.07 -8.93 18.66
C LEU A 434 -9.92 -7.90 19.80
N LEU A 435 -10.73 -6.84 19.76
CA LEU A 435 -10.79 -5.84 20.82
C LEU A 435 -11.22 -6.49 22.15
N SER A 436 -12.22 -7.36 22.12
CA SER A 436 -12.80 -8.02 23.29
C SER A 436 -11.80 -8.93 24.02
N VAL A 437 -10.85 -9.53 23.29
CA VAL A 437 -9.76 -10.36 23.85
C VAL A 437 -8.47 -9.58 24.12
N GLY A 438 -8.53 -8.25 24.07
CA GLY A 438 -7.45 -7.37 24.52
C GLY A 438 -6.31 -7.14 23.51
N ALA A 439 -6.57 -7.22 22.19
CA ALA A 439 -5.52 -7.04 21.18
C ALA A 439 -4.76 -5.71 21.26
N HIS A 440 -5.48 -4.62 21.53
CA HIS A 440 -4.90 -3.29 21.74
C HIS A 440 -3.85 -3.28 22.88
N ARG A 441 -4.07 -4.05 23.95
CA ARG A 441 -3.13 -4.16 25.08
C ARG A 441 -1.91 -4.97 24.71
N LEU A 442 -2.07 -5.97 23.85
CA LEU A 442 -0.97 -6.80 23.37
C LEU A 442 0.00 -5.99 22.51
N ARG A 443 -0.50 -5.19 21.56
CA ARG A 443 0.34 -4.27 20.78
C ARG A 443 1.12 -3.32 21.70
N LEU A 444 0.46 -2.73 22.69
CA LEU A 444 1.11 -1.82 23.64
C LEU A 444 2.24 -2.53 24.42
N ARG A 445 1.99 -3.75 24.91
CA ARG A 445 3.01 -4.55 25.59
C ARG A 445 4.23 -4.83 24.72
N MET A 446 4.03 -5.15 23.44
CA MET A 446 5.12 -5.38 22.49
C MET A 446 5.95 -4.11 22.28
N LEU A 447 5.30 -2.96 22.05
CA LEU A 447 6.01 -1.68 21.88
C LEU A 447 6.85 -1.36 23.12
N GLN A 448 6.26 -1.49 24.31
CA GLN A 448 6.96 -1.31 25.59
C GLN A 448 8.08 -2.32 25.81
N ALA A 449 7.94 -3.56 25.32
CA ALA A 449 8.99 -4.56 25.39
C ALA A 449 10.18 -4.18 24.51
N LYS A 450 9.95 -3.67 23.29
CA LYS A 450 11.02 -3.17 22.42
C LYS A 450 11.78 -1.99 23.04
N ASP A 451 11.05 -1.03 23.62
CA ASP A 451 11.69 0.11 24.28
C ASP A 451 12.51 -0.32 25.51
N ARG A 452 11.97 -1.24 26.32
CA ARG A 452 12.70 -1.82 27.45
C ARG A 452 13.94 -2.60 27.00
N ALA A 453 13.81 -3.45 25.98
CA ALA A 453 14.93 -4.21 25.44
C ALA A 453 16.04 -3.31 24.91
N LYS A 454 15.67 -2.21 24.22
CA LYS A 454 16.63 -1.20 23.77
C LYS A 454 17.33 -0.53 24.96
N HIS A 455 16.58 -0.11 25.98
CA HIS A 455 17.15 0.52 27.17
C HIS A 455 18.10 -0.43 27.94
N LEU A 456 17.72 -1.69 28.10
CA LEU A 456 18.54 -2.73 28.73
C LEU A 456 19.80 -2.99 27.92
N HIS A 457 19.70 -3.09 26.59
CA HIS A 457 20.85 -3.24 25.71
C HIS A 457 21.82 -2.06 25.83
N ASP A 458 21.30 -0.83 25.85
CA ASP A 458 22.11 0.40 25.99
C ASP A 458 22.77 0.51 27.38
N THR A 459 22.16 -0.04 28.43
CA THR A 459 22.62 0.10 29.82
C THR A 459 23.52 -1.06 30.28
N LEU A 460 23.16 -2.29 29.93
CA LEU A 460 23.77 -3.53 30.43
C LEU A 460 24.53 -4.31 29.34
N GLY A 461 24.43 -3.88 28.08
CA GLY A 461 24.96 -4.61 26.93
C GLY A 461 24.14 -5.86 26.57
N PRO A 462 24.58 -6.62 25.54
CA PRO A 462 23.84 -7.74 24.97
C PRO A 462 23.65 -8.95 25.92
N ALA A 463 24.40 -9.01 27.04
CA ALA A 463 24.23 -10.07 28.04
C ALA A 463 23.02 -9.84 28.96
N GLY A 464 22.48 -8.61 29.02
CA GLY A 464 21.33 -8.24 29.86
C GLY A 464 19.96 -8.44 29.20
N THR A 465 19.91 -8.90 27.95
CA THR A 465 18.67 -8.97 27.14
C THR A 465 17.96 -10.33 27.15
N LEU A 466 18.30 -11.25 28.05
CA LEU A 466 17.63 -12.56 28.19
C LEU A 466 16.56 -12.54 29.32
N ASP A 467 15.58 -11.65 29.20
CA ASP A 467 14.48 -11.50 30.17
C ASP A 467 13.09 -11.38 29.50
N ALA A 468 12.04 -11.02 30.26
CA ALA A 468 10.65 -10.94 29.78
C ALA A 468 10.46 -10.09 28.50
N PRO A 469 11.12 -8.92 28.33
CA PRO A 469 11.24 -8.21 27.06
C PRO A 469 11.60 -9.06 25.84
N ALA A 470 12.57 -9.98 25.93
CA ALA A 470 12.97 -10.79 24.77
C ALA A 470 11.90 -11.82 24.36
N LEU A 471 11.16 -12.34 25.34
CA LEU A 471 10.01 -13.21 25.08
C LEU A 471 8.92 -12.44 24.30
N GLU A 472 8.59 -11.22 24.72
CA GLU A 472 7.59 -10.37 24.04
C GLU A 472 8.03 -9.94 22.62
N LEU A 473 9.34 -9.84 22.36
CA LEU A 473 9.88 -9.56 21.02
C LEU A 473 9.78 -10.77 20.09
N THR A 474 10.21 -11.95 20.56
CA THR A 474 10.06 -13.23 19.83
C THR A 474 8.60 -13.47 19.48
N PHE A 475 7.74 -13.09 20.42
CA PHE A 475 6.31 -13.21 20.31
C PHE A 475 5.69 -12.30 19.22
N ALA A 476 6.20 -11.07 19.07
CA ALA A 476 5.80 -10.16 18.00
C ALA A 476 6.11 -10.74 16.61
N ASP A 477 7.26 -11.40 16.46
CA ASP A 477 7.63 -12.05 15.20
C ASP A 477 6.71 -13.24 14.90
N LEU A 478 6.41 -14.07 15.91
CA LEU A 478 5.50 -15.21 15.79
C LEU A 478 4.09 -14.80 15.32
N LEU A 479 3.57 -13.69 15.85
CA LEU A 479 2.25 -13.17 15.44
C LEU A 479 2.27 -12.40 14.13
N GLY A 480 3.41 -11.78 13.80
CA GLY A 480 3.61 -11.10 12.53
C GLY A 480 3.75 -12.10 11.38
N GLU A 481 4.19 -13.32 11.67
CA GLU A 481 4.46 -14.37 10.71
C GLU A 481 3.20 -15.09 10.23
N GLN A 482 3.04 -15.15 8.91
CA GLN A 482 1.97 -15.89 8.27
C GLN A 482 2.43 -16.47 6.93
N ARG A 483 1.79 -17.57 6.55
CA ARG A 483 2.01 -18.29 5.30
C ARG A 483 0.96 -17.93 4.25
N SER A 484 1.34 -18.01 2.98
CA SER A 484 0.42 -17.91 1.86
C SER A 484 -0.65 -19.00 1.83
N SER A 485 -1.83 -18.67 1.30
CA SER A 485 -3.05 -19.48 1.13
C SER A 485 -3.94 -19.62 2.35
N GLU A 486 -3.63 -18.92 3.44
CA GLU A 486 -4.34 -19.06 4.72
C GLU A 486 -4.77 -17.68 5.23
N PRO A 487 -5.69 -16.96 4.55
CA PRO A 487 -6.34 -15.82 5.19
C PRO A 487 -7.11 -16.33 6.41
N MET A 488 -6.64 -15.95 7.60
CA MET A 488 -7.19 -16.44 8.85
C MET A 488 -8.59 -15.88 9.09
N HIS A 489 -9.52 -16.75 9.45
CA HIS A 489 -10.82 -16.33 9.95
C HIS A 489 -10.66 -15.60 11.29
N VAL A 490 -11.58 -14.65 11.60
CA VAL A 490 -11.52 -13.88 12.84
C VAL A 490 -11.51 -14.79 14.08
N SER A 491 -12.30 -15.86 14.09
CA SER A 491 -12.31 -16.84 15.20
C SER A 491 -10.94 -17.47 15.44
N GLU A 492 -10.19 -17.77 14.37
CA GLU A 492 -8.85 -18.34 14.48
C GLU A 492 -7.85 -17.32 15.01
N GLN A 493 -7.92 -16.08 14.50
CA GLN A 493 -7.10 -14.98 15.02
C GLN A 493 -7.36 -14.77 16.52
N VAL A 494 -8.63 -14.78 16.94
CA VAL A 494 -9.03 -14.72 18.34
C VAL A 494 -8.48 -15.90 19.14
N ALA A 495 -8.61 -17.13 18.64
CA ALA A 495 -8.10 -18.32 19.31
C ALA A 495 -6.58 -18.24 19.55
N ARG A 496 -5.81 -17.90 18.50
CA ARG A 496 -4.36 -17.66 18.61
C ARG A 496 -4.07 -16.60 19.67
N MET A 497 -4.77 -15.47 19.62
CA MET A 497 -4.61 -14.36 20.56
C MET A 497 -4.90 -14.73 22.02
N VAL A 498 -5.92 -15.55 22.27
CA VAL A 498 -6.28 -15.97 23.62
C VAL A 498 -5.26 -16.94 24.19
N ILE A 499 -4.83 -17.95 23.41
CA ILE A 499 -3.73 -18.88 23.77
C ILE A 499 -2.49 -18.10 24.19
N ILE A 500 -2.17 -17.08 23.43
CA ILE A 500 -1.04 -16.20 23.63
C ILE A 500 -1.18 -15.33 24.87
N ASN A 501 -2.37 -14.81 25.14
CA ASN A 501 -2.58 -13.91 26.26
C ASN A 501 -2.64 -14.66 27.59
N GLU A 502 -2.91 -15.96 27.56
CA GLU A 502 -2.97 -16.80 28.75
C GLU A 502 -1.61 -16.88 29.44
N ALA A 503 -1.59 -16.55 30.74
CA ALA A 503 -0.37 -16.42 31.52
C ALA A 503 0.40 -17.74 31.59
N ASP A 504 -0.33 -18.86 31.66
CA ASP A 504 0.24 -20.18 31.79
C ASP A 504 0.89 -20.66 30.48
N CYS A 505 0.48 -20.14 29.31
CA CYS A 505 1.15 -20.37 28.03
C CYS A 505 2.50 -19.66 27.88
N ARG A 506 3.06 -19.08 28.95
CA ARG A 506 4.37 -18.42 28.93
C ARG A 506 5.53 -19.31 28.43
N PRO A 507 5.61 -20.62 28.71
CA PRO A 507 6.66 -21.49 28.18
C PRO A 507 6.63 -21.60 26.65
N LEU A 508 5.46 -21.49 26.01
CA LEU A 508 5.35 -21.43 24.55
C LEU A 508 6.02 -20.17 23.98
N ARG A 509 6.31 -19.17 24.80
CA ARG A 509 6.91 -17.90 24.37
C ARG A 509 8.44 -17.93 24.41
N GLU A 510 9.03 -19.02 24.91
CA GLU A 510 10.48 -19.20 24.93
C GLU A 510 11.03 -19.43 23.52
N PRO A 511 12.20 -18.86 23.17
CA PRO A 511 12.79 -19.04 21.85
C PRO A 511 12.95 -20.53 21.49
N GLY A 512 12.39 -20.92 20.35
CA GLY A 512 12.45 -22.31 19.85
C GLY A 512 11.40 -23.26 20.44
N CYS A 513 10.57 -22.83 21.39
CA CYS A 513 9.52 -23.67 21.98
C CYS A 513 8.20 -23.66 21.19
N CYS A 514 7.88 -22.56 20.51
CA CYS A 514 6.67 -22.45 19.68
C CYS A 514 7.01 -21.83 18.32
N THR A 515 6.45 -22.41 17.26
CA THR A 515 6.50 -21.91 15.89
C THR A 515 5.12 -21.42 15.46
N SER A 516 5.04 -20.69 14.33
CA SER A 516 3.74 -20.26 13.79
C SER A 516 2.82 -21.46 13.53
N ASP A 517 3.40 -22.59 13.11
CA ASP A 517 2.69 -23.85 12.87
C ASP A 517 2.19 -24.48 14.18
N THR A 518 2.99 -24.46 15.27
CA THR A 518 2.54 -24.94 16.59
C THR A 518 1.38 -24.11 17.11
N LEU A 519 1.46 -22.78 16.99
CA LEU A 519 0.39 -21.88 17.40
C LEU A 519 -0.89 -22.10 16.56
N ALA A 520 -0.74 -22.35 15.26
CA ALA A 520 -1.86 -22.72 14.38
C ALA A 520 -2.53 -24.01 14.85
N ALA A 521 -1.76 -25.06 15.12
CA ALA A 521 -2.29 -26.34 15.59
C ALA A 521 -3.04 -26.21 16.93
N LEU A 522 -2.50 -25.42 17.86
CA LEU A 522 -3.17 -25.13 19.13
C LEU A 522 -4.47 -24.34 18.93
N ALA A 523 -4.49 -23.39 18.01
CA ALA A 523 -5.71 -22.63 17.69
C ALA A 523 -6.79 -23.52 17.08
N VAL A 524 -6.43 -24.45 16.18
CA VAL A 524 -7.36 -25.46 15.65
C VAL A 524 -7.92 -26.32 16.79
N ARG A 525 -7.06 -26.85 17.65
CA ARG A 525 -7.48 -27.63 18.84
C ARG A 525 -8.44 -26.83 19.73
N LEU A 526 -8.18 -25.53 19.93
CA LEU A 526 -9.08 -24.67 20.72
C LEU A 526 -10.44 -24.57 20.05
N LEU A 527 -10.47 -24.27 18.75
CA LEU A 527 -11.70 -24.08 17.99
C LEU A 527 -12.55 -25.36 17.88
N GLU A 528 -11.94 -26.54 17.91
CA GLU A 528 -12.63 -27.82 17.93
C GLU A 528 -13.26 -28.17 19.30
N SER A 529 -12.83 -27.50 20.38
CA SER A 529 -13.41 -27.68 21.72
C SER A 529 -14.82 -27.07 21.83
N GLU A 530 -15.59 -27.50 22.84
CA GLU A 530 -16.92 -26.92 23.13
C GLU A 530 -16.83 -25.41 23.40
N VAL A 531 -15.79 -24.96 24.10
CA VAL A 531 -15.56 -23.54 24.36
C VAL A 531 -15.14 -22.78 23.09
N GLY A 532 -14.38 -23.42 22.20
CA GLY A 532 -13.99 -22.86 20.90
C GLY A 532 -15.17 -22.64 19.96
N GLN A 533 -16.14 -23.56 19.94
CA GLN A 533 -17.36 -23.42 19.16
C GLN A 533 -18.15 -22.16 19.59
N ARG A 534 -18.20 -21.89 20.90
CA ARG A 534 -18.81 -20.66 21.44
C ARG A 534 -18.11 -19.38 20.98
N ILE A 535 -16.80 -19.39 20.72
CA ILE A 535 -16.12 -18.22 20.11
C ILE A 535 -16.76 -17.89 18.76
N SER A 536 -16.94 -18.92 17.93
CA SER A 536 -17.47 -18.73 16.58
C SER A 536 -18.94 -18.30 16.60
N GLU A 537 -19.74 -18.85 17.52
CA GLU A 537 -21.12 -18.42 17.77
C GLU A 537 -21.20 -16.96 18.24
N ASP A 538 -20.42 -16.59 19.26
CA ASP A 538 -20.35 -15.23 19.79
C ASP A 538 -19.98 -14.21 18.70
N ILE A 539 -18.96 -14.53 17.88
CA ILE A 539 -18.54 -13.67 16.77
C ILE A 539 -19.62 -13.56 15.71
N ALA A 540 -20.26 -14.68 15.33
CA ALA A 540 -21.30 -14.69 14.31
C ALA A 540 -22.56 -13.93 14.74
N GLU A 541 -22.98 -14.05 16.00
CA GLU A 541 -24.22 -13.44 16.51
C GLU A 541 -24.04 -12.02 17.03
N ARG A 542 -22.89 -11.72 17.63
CA ARG A 542 -22.65 -10.48 18.40
C ARG A 542 -21.47 -9.67 17.88
N GLY A 543 -20.67 -10.20 16.96
CA GLY A 543 -19.46 -9.56 16.43
C GLY A 543 -18.28 -9.53 17.42
N GLN A 544 -18.44 -10.06 18.64
CA GLN A 544 -17.45 -9.99 19.72
C GLN A 544 -17.49 -11.25 20.60
N VAL A 545 -16.38 -11.57 21.27
CA VAL A 545 -16.34 -12.69 22.23
C VAL A 545 -16.94 -12.24 23.56
N MET A 546 -17.93 -12.96 24.06
CA MET A 546 -18.63 -12.57 25.28
C MET A 546 -17.79 -12.82 26.53
N PRO A 547 -17.90 -11.99 27.60
CA PRO A 547 -17.10 -12.15 28.81
C PRO A 547 -17.18 -13.54 29.44
N ALA A 548 -18.32 -14.22 29.37
CA ALA A 548 -18.49 -15.58 29.88
C ALA A 548 -17.62 -16.59 29.11
N THR A 549 -17.59 -16.49 27.78
CA THR A 549 -16.73 -17.32 26.90
C THR A 549 -15.26 -17.04 27.18
N GLN A 550 -14.87 -15.78 27.40
CA GLN A 550 -13.48 -15.42 27.73
C GLN A 550 -12.96 -16.11 28.99
N VAL A 551 -13.79 -16.23 30.03
CA VAL A 551 -13.40 -16.94 31.28
C VAL A 551 -13.16 -18.42 31.01
N LEU A 552 -14.07 -19.07 30.27
CA LEU A 552 -13.97 -20.49 29.94
C LEU A 552 -12.76 -20.81 29.08
N LEU A 553 -12.37 -19.91 28.16
CA LEU A 553 -11.20 -20.11 27.31
C LEU A 553 -9.91 -20.22 28.13
N GLY A 554 -9.75 -19.37 29.14
CA GLY A 554 -8.60 -19.44 30.04
C GLY A 554 -8.58 -20.76 30.82
N GLU A 555 -9.74 -21.27 31.26
CA GLU A 555 -9.84 -22.56 31.95
C GLU A 555 -9.49 -23.74 31.04
N GLU A 556 -9.99 -23.75 29.80
CA GLU A 556 -9.70 -24.77 28.79
C GLU A 556 -8.19 -24.86 28.51
N ILE A 557 -7.55 -23.71 28.25
CA ILE A 557 -6.12 -23.64 27.95
C ILE A 557 -5.27 -24.11 29.15
N ARG A 558 -5.65 -23.72 30.38
CA ARG A 558 -4.98 -24.20 31.60
C ARG A 558 -5.13 -25.71 31.78
N GLY A 559 -6.26 -26.28 31.36
CA GLY A 559 -6.49 -27.72 31.34
C GLY A 559 -5.52 -28.50 30.43
N TRP A 560 -5.05 -27.89 29.35
CA TRP A 560 -4.11 -28.55 28.43
C TRP A 560 -2.72 -28.78 28.99
N GLN A 561 -2.31 -28.03 30.02
CA GLN A 561 -1.01 -28.22 30.65
C GLN A 561 -0.98 -29.42 31.61
N ALA A 562 -2.15 -29.78 32.14
CA ALA A 562 -2.30 -30.92 33.05
C ALA A 562 -2.34 -32.27 32.32
N ALA A 563 -2.55 -32.26 31.00
CA ALA A 563 -2.65 -33.40 30.10
C ALA A 563 -1.42 -33.50 29.20
#